data_AF-A0A803PLA9-F1
#
_entry.id   AF-A0A803PLA9-F1
#
_cell.length_a   1.000
_cell.length_b   1.000
_cell.length_c   1.000
_cell.angle_alpha   90.00
_cell.angle_beta   90.00
_cell.angle_gamma   90.00
#
_symmetry.space_group_name_H-M   'P 1'
#
loop_
_entity.id
_entity.type
_entity.pdbx_description
1 polymer ?
#
loop_
_entity_poly.entity_id
_entity_poly.type
_entity_poly.pdbx_seq_one_letter_code
_entity_poly.pdbx_strand_id
1 'polypeptide(L)'
;MILPKKIVNEIEVICRAFLWKGQHSMTESTLIAWEFVCQAKSEGGIGFKKVAEWNRAAMFKYVWAIANKEDNMWVRWIHSVYIQGEDYWATMSPSKGVGTGRKW
;
A
#
# COMPACT_ATOMS: atom_id res chain seq x y z
N MET A 1 2.47 6.08 1.71
CA MET A 1 2.82 5.57 3.05
C MET A 1 2.87 4.05 2.99
N ILE A 2 3.99 3.45 3.39
CA ILE A 2 4.05 1.99 3.58
C ILE A 2 3.58 1.69 5.00
N LEU A 3 2.63 0.76 5.15
CA LEU A 3 2.13 0.38 6.47
C LEU A 3 3.24 -0.28 7.30
N PRO A 4 3.36 0.04 8.61
CA PRO A 4 4.27 -0.66 9.50
C PRO A 4 3.96 -2.15 9.55
N LYS A 5 5.00 -2.99 9.65
CA LYS A 5 4.85 -4.46 9.70
C LYS A 5 3.90 -4.93 10.79
N LYS A 6 3.93 -4.27 11.96
CA LYS A 6 3.04 -4.59 13.07
C LYS A 6 1.55 -4.50 12.68
N ILE A 7 1.17 -3.42 12.01
CA ILE A 7 -0.21 -3.20 11.55
C ILE A 7 -0.60 -4.22 10.48
N VAL A 8 0.31 -4.50 9.55
CA VAL A 8 0.11 -5.55 8.54
C VAL A 8 -0.17 -6.91 9.21
N ASN A 9 0.64 -7.28 10.20
CA ASN A 9 0.47 -8.53 10.93
C ASN A 9 -0.85 -8.55 11.72
N GLU A 10 -1.25 -7.45 12.35
CA GLU A 10 -2.53 -7.35 13.07
C GLU A 10 -3.73 -7.57 12.12
N ILE A 11 -3.69 -6.97 10.92
CA ILE A 11 -4.71 -7.20 9.90
C ILE A 11 -4.73 -8.66 9.47
N GLU A 12 -3.57 -9.26 9.20
CA GLU A 12 -3.47 -10.67 8.81
C GLU A 12 -3.97 -11.62 9.90
N VAL A 13 -3.72 -11.30 11.19
CA VAL A 13 -4.27 -12.05 12.32
C VAL A 13 -5.81 -12.00 12.32
N ILE A 14 -6.41 -10.84 12.10
CA ILE A 14 -7.87 -10.68 12.03
C ILE A 14 -8.44 -11.46 10.82
N CYS A 15 -7.82 -11.33 9.64
CA CYS A 15 -8.24 -12.06 8.45
C CYS A 15 -8.17 -13.58 8.66
N ARG A 16 -7.10 -14.06 9.30
CA ARG A 16 -6.91 -15.48 9.61
C ARG A 16 -7.94 -15.96 10.64
N ALA A 17 -8.18 -15.20 11.70
CA ALA A 17 -9.19 -15.53 12.71
C ALA A 17 -10.60 -15.62 12.10
N PHE A 18 -10.93 -14.69 11.21
CA PHE A 18 -12.20 -14.69 10.51
C PHE A 18 -12.34 -15.90 9.58
N LEU A 19 -11.30 -16.22 8.80
CA LEU A 19 -11.33 -17.33 7.85
C LEU A 19 -11.58 -18.68 8.53
N TRP A 20 -10.96 -18.94 9.69
CA TRP A 20 -11.00 -20.26 10.32
C TRP A 20 -12.07 -20.42 11.40
N LYS A 21 -12.47 -19.34 12.07
CA LYS A 21 -13.39 -19.39 13.23
C LYS A 21 -14.56 -18.41 13.12
N GLY A 22 -14.59 -17.55 12.09
CA GLY A 22 -15.62 -16.51 11.96
C GLY A 22 -15.55 -15.43 13.05
N GLN A 23 -14.41 -15.29 13.74
CA GLN A 23 -14.21 -14.38 14.86
C GLN A 23 -13.06 -13.38 14.58
N HIS A 24 -12.97 -12.32 15.37
CA HIS A 24 -11.94 -11.26 15.20
C HIS A 24 -10.58 -11.62 15.84
N SER A 25 -10.56 -12.64 16.70
CA SER A 25 -9.35 -13.10 17.38
C SER A 25 -9.31 -14.63 17.39
N MET A 26 -8.10 -15.18 17.40
CA MET A 26 -7.86 -16.61 17.40
C MET A 26 -6.61 -16.89 18.23
N THR A 27 -6.75 -17.75 19.24
CA THR A 27 -5.66 -18.13 20.15
C THR A 27 -4.94 -19.40 19.71
N GLU A 28 -5.61 -20.23 18.90
CA GLU A 28 -5.08 -21.51 18.40
C GLU A 28 -4.29 -21.33 17.10
N SER A 29 -3.27 -22.16 16.89
CA SER A 29 -2.54 -22.22 15.62
C SER A 29 -3.36 -22.94 14.55
N THR A 30 -3.23 -22.49 13.30
CA THR A 30 -3.86 -23.14 12.13
C THR A 30 -2.88 -24.10 11.47
N LEU A 31 -3.39 -25.22 10.96
CA LEU A 31 -2.57 -26.25 10.30
C LEU A 31 -2.03 -25.80 8.92
N ILE A 32 -2.61 -24.76 8.33
CA ILE A 32 -2.24 -24.24 7.02
C ILE A 32 -1.50 -22.91 7.19
N ALA A 33 -0.32 -22.81 6.57
CA ALA A 33 0.48 -21.59 6.52
C ALA A 33 -0.28 -20.47 5.81
N TRP A 34 -0.21 -19.25 6.35
CA TRP A 34 -0.93 -18.11 5.79
C TRP A 34 -0.44 -17.78 4.36
N GLU A 35 0.84 -18.00 4.11
CA GLU A 35 1.49 -17.81 2.82
C GLU A 35 0.87 -18.68 1.73
N PHE A 36 0.48 -19.92 2.06
CA PHE A 36 -0.19 -20.84 1.13
C PHE A 36 -1.63 -20.39 0.86
N VAL A 37 -2.35 -19.94 1.87
CA VAL A 37 -3.70 -19.36 1.71
C VAL A 37 -3.68 -18.17 0.75
N CYS A 38 -2.60 -17.38 0.80
CA CYS A 38 -2.42 -16.22 -0.07
C CYS A 38 -1.95 -16.54 -1.50
N GLN A 39 -1.59 -17.78 -1.82
CA GLN A 39 -1.23 -18.16 -3.19
C GLN A 39 -2.45 -18.09 -4.11
N ALA A 40 -2.19 -17.97 -5.41
CA ALA A 40 -3.25 -17.94 -6.41
C ALA A 40 -4.02 -19.27 -6.42
N LYS A 41 -5.30 -19.22 -6.82
CA LYS A 41 -6.11 -20.45 -6.95
C LYS A 41 -5.52 -21.45 -7.95
N SER A 42 -4.83 -20.96 -8.97
CA SER A 42 -4.08 -21.78 -9.94
C SER A 42 -2.91 -22.53 -9.32
N GLU A 43 -2.38 -22.05 -8.20
CA GLU A 43 -1.26 -22.64 -7.45
C GLU A 43 -1.74 -23.49 -6.26
N GLY A 44 -3.06 -23.70 -6.14
CA GLY A 44 -3.67 -24.47 -5.04
C GLY A 44 -3.99 -23.67 -3.78
N GLY A 45 -3.71 -22.36 -3.78
CA GLY A 45 -4.10 -21.45 -2.70
C GLY A 45 -5.57 -20.99 -2.79
N ILE A 46 -5.99 -20.14 -1.85
CA ILE A 46 -7.36 -19.58 -1.82
C ILE A 46 -7.43 -18.25 -2.59
N GLY A 47 -6.29 -17.62 -2.85
CA GLY A 47 -6.20 -16.33 -3.54
C GLY A 47 -6.38 -15.13 -2.62
N PHE A 48 -6.15 -15.27 -1.31
CA PHE A 48 -6.09 -14.12 -0.42
C PHE A 48 -4.90 -13.23 -0.79
N LYS A 49 -5.06 -11.92 -0.71
CA LYS A 49 -3.93 -11.01 -0.99
C LYS A 49 -3.11 -10.83 0.28
N LYS A 50 -1.79 -10.96 0.16
CA LYS A 50 -0.86 -10.55 1.23
C LYS A 50 -1.02 -9.04 1.45
N VAL A 51 -1.28 -8.63 2.68
CA VAL A 51 -1.63 -7.23 2.99
C VAL A 51 -0.45 -6.31 2.68
N ALA A 52 0.78 -6.77 2.93
CA ALA A 52 2.00 -6.05 2.58
C ALA A 52 2.12 -5.76 1.07
N GLU A 53 1.85 -6.75 0.23
CA GLU A 53 1.92 -6.63 -1.22
C GLU A 53 0.79 -5.75 -1.75
N TRP A 54 -0.41 -5.93 -1.22
CA TRP A 54 -1.56 -5.10 -1.58
C TRP A 54 -1.33 -3.62 -1.22
N ASN A 55 -0.75 -3.33 -0.06
CA ASN A 55 -0.39 -1.96 0.31
C ASN A 55 0.65 -1.34 -0.63
N ARG A 56 1.66 -2.11 -1.07
CA ARG A 56 2.63 -1.64 -2.08
C ARG A 56 1.93 -1.35 -3.42
N ALA A 57 1.08 -2.26 -3.88
CA ALA A 57 0.31 -2.06 -5.10
C ALA A 57 -0.60 -0.83 -5.03
N ALA A 58 -1.28 -0.61 -3.89
CA ALA A 58 -2.09 0.59 -3.66
C ALA A 58 -1.24 1.87 -3.73
N MET A 59 -0.05 1.85 -3.16
CA MET A 59 0.89 2.98 -3.27
C MET A 59 1.31 3.26 -4.70
N PHE A 60 1.64 2.22 -5.48
CA PHE A 60 1.96 2.40 -6.90
C PHE A 60 0.77 2.95 -7.69
N LYS A 61 -0.46 2.54 -7.38
CA LYS A 61 -1.66 3.11 -8.00
C LYS A 61 -1.75 4.62 -7.78
N TYR A 62 -1.48 5.10 -6.57
CA TYR A 62 -1.48 6.54 -6.29
C TYR A 62 -0.35 7.28 -7.01
N VAL A 63 0.86 6.72 -7.02
CA VAL A 63 1.99 7.27 -7.79
C VAL A 63 1.64 7.38 -9.27
N TRP A 64 1.03 6.32 -9.82
CA TRP A 64 0.59 6.28 -11.22
C TRP A 64 -0.47 7.35 -11.52
N ALA A 65 -1.44 7.54 -10.62
CA ALA A 65 -2.46 8.58 -10.76
C ALA A 65 -1.85 9.99 -10.78
N ILE A 66 -0.87 10.25 -9.92
CA ILE A 66 -0.15 11.54 -9.89
C ILE A 66 0.66 11.71 -11.18
N ALA A 67 1.41 10.69 -11.60
CA ALA A 67 2.25 10.73 -12.79
C ALA A 67 1.44 10.99 -14.07
N ASN A 68 0.23 10.43 -14.18
CA ASN A 68 -0.64 10.60 -15.35
C ASN A 68 -1.58 11.82 -15.24
N LYS A 69 -1.45 12.66 -14.20
CA LYS A 69 -2.31 13.84 -14.00
C LYS A 69 -3.81 13.48 -14.07
N GLU A 70 -4.19 12.35 -13.45
CA GLU A 70 -5.57 11.89 -13.43
C GLU A 70 -6.51 12.98 -12.91
N ASP A 71 -7.65 13.20 -13.57
CA ASP A 71 -8.58 14.26 -13.21
C ASP A 71 -9.37 13.90 -11.95
N ASN A 72 -8.75 14.15 -10.82
CA ASN A 72 -9.36 14.03 -9.51
C ASN A 72 -8.86 15.18 -8.61
N MET A 73 -9.68 15.56 -7.62
CA MET A 73 -9.40 16.73 -6.79
C MET A 73 -8.09 16.62 -6.00
N TRP A 74 -7.76 15.42 -5.50
CA TRP A 74 -6.58 15.22 -4.67
C TRP A 74 -5.27 15.26 -5.50
N VAL A 75 -5.26 14.72 -6.72
CA VAL A 75 -4.14 14.82 -7.68
C VAL A 75 -3.95 16.28 -8.09
N ARG A 76 -5.03 16.99 -8.43
CA ARG A 76 -4.96 18.43 -8.77
C ARG A 76 -4.38 19.25 -7.62
N TRP A 77 -4.80 18.96 -6.39
CA TRP A 77 -4.24 19.61 -5.20
C TRP A 77 -2.74 19.29 -5.04
N ILE A 78 -2.33 18.03 -5.16
CA ILE A 78 -0.91 17.64 -5.11
C ILE A 78 -0.09 18.38 -6.18
N HIS A 79 -0.61 18.43 -7.41
CA HIS A 79 0.07 19.12 -8.51
C HIS A 79 0.22 20.62 -8.23
N SER A 80 -0.79 21.27 -7.64
CA SER A 80 -0.72 22.68 -7.28
C SER A 80 0.26 22.99 -6.14
N VAL A 81 0.32 22.14 -5.10
CA VAL A 81 1.08 22.41 -3.88
C VAL A 81 2.53 21.92 -3.95
N TYR A 82 2.74 20.73 -4.51
CA TYR A 82 4.04 20.04 -4.45
C TYR A 82 4.78 20.00 -5.78
N ILE A 83 4.07 19.89 -6.90
CA ILE A 83 4.69 19.73 -8.23
C ILE A 83 4.81 21.08 -8.95
N GLN A 84 3.91 22.03 -8.66
CA GLN A 84 3.94 23.42 -9.13
C GLN A 84 4.06 23.58 -10.66
N GLY A 85 3.49 22.63 -11.42
CA GLY A 85 3.50 22.66 -12.89
C GLY A 85 4.67 21.94 -13.55
N GLU A 86 5.63 21.42 -12.78
CA GLU A 86 6.69 20.55 -13.28
C GLU A 86 6.17 19.14 -13.59
N ASP A 87 6.98 18.32 -14.26
CA ASP A 87 6.66 16.90 -14.41
C ASP A 87 7.06 16.10 -13.17
N TYR A 88 6.18 15.18 -12.75
CA TYR A 88 6.36 14.36 -11.55
C TYR A 88 7.73 13.67 -11.48
N TRP A 89 8.20 13.15 -12.62
CA TRP A 89 9.50 12.47 -12.73
C TRP A 89 10.69 13.43 -12.57
N ALA A 90 10.54 14.67 -13.02
CA ALA A 90 11.56 15.71 -12.84
C ALA A 90 11.66 16.12 -11.36
N THR A 91 10.53 16.21 -10.65
CA THR A 91 10.50 16.52 -9.20
C THR A 91 11.15 15.44 -8.33
N MET A 92 11.12 14.16 -8.74
CA MET A 92 11.68 13.04 -7.98
C MET A 92 13.17 12.75 -8.25
N SER A 93 13.79 13.44 -9.20
CA SER A 93 15.20 13.23 -9.52
C SER A 93 16.10 13.73 -8.38
N PRO A 94 17.03 12.92 -7.83
CA PRO A 94 17.90 13.31 -6.73
C PRO A 94 19.03 14.23 -7.20
N SER A 95 18.69 15.44 -7.65
CA SER A 95 19.52 16.64 -7.58
C SER A 95 18.81 17.83 -8.23
N LYS A 96 18.27 18.73 -7.42
CA LYS A 96 18.75 20.11 -7.36
C LYS A 96 18.66 20.54 -5.90
N GLY A 97 19.81 20.81 -5.28
CA GLY A 97 19.85 21.56 -4.04
C GLY A 97 19.24 22.93 -4.30
N VAL A 98 17.98 23.11 -3.94
CA VAL A 98 17.36 24.42 -3.86
C VAL A 98 16.97 24.59 -2.40
N GLY A 99 17.92 25.19 -1.66
CA GLY A 99 17.61 25.79 -0.37
C GLY A 99 16.56 26.86 -0.59
N THR A 100 15.32 26.55 -0.25
CA THR A 100 14.33 27.56 0.10
C THR A 100 13.65 27.07 1.36
N GLY A 101 13.89 27.83 2.42
CA GLY A 101 13.45 27.50 3.77
C GLY A 101 11.96 27.24 3.81
N ARG A 102 11.57 26.11 4.38
CA ARG A 102 10.26 25.97 5.01
C ARG A 102 10.46 25.46 6.42
N LYS A 103 10.17 26.37 7.36
CA LYS A 103 9.90 26.06 8.76
C LYS A 103 8.69 25.13 8.80
N TRP A 104 8.88 24.00 9.46
CA TRP A 104 7.87 23.34 10.28
C TRP A 104 8.60 22.90 11.55
#